data_AF-A0A518FVX8-F1
#
_entry.id   AF-A0A518FVX8-F1
#
_cell.length_a   1.000
_cell.length_b   1.000
_cell.length_c   1.000
_cell.angle_alpha   90.00
_cell.angle_beta   90.00
_cell.angle_gamma   90.00
#
_symmetry.space_group_name_H-M   'P 1'
#
loop_
_entity.id
_entity.type
_entity.pdbx_description
1 polymer ?
#
loop_
_entity_poly.entity_id
_entity_poly.type
_entity_poly.pdbx_seq_one_letter_code
_entity_poly.pdbx_strand_id
1 'polypeptide(L)'
;MGHSFIDFKGKGLHLSDTHIMWIVRGIIYVRSESKMPFTITTNVDQLLESWSSTDNVFIGPGCYQLEIDKYIQNERDIRSLLLLIDILEDKIKEFGEKVPAEFVNKIANFGTDIFFDQHKSQMLEALHKFKILLTGSNSEFLIEWDNE
;
A
#
# COMPACT_ATOMS: atom_id res chain seq x y z
N MET A 1 15.03 5.00 9.75
CA MET A 1 14.24 4.03 8.96
C MET A 1 14.59 4.25 7.51
N GLY A 2 14.76 3.18 6.74
CA GLY A 2 15.08 3.28 5.32
C GLY A 2 13.92 3.91 4.54
N HIS A 3 14.26 4.51 3.41
CA HIS A 3 13.28 4.85 2.40
C HIS A 3 13.55 3.99 1.18
N SER A 4 12.48 3.55 0.54
CA SER A 4 12.57 2.82 -0.72
C SER A 4 11.90 3.60 -1.83
N PHE A 5 12.36 3.29 -3.03
CA PHE A 5 11.86 3.87 -4.26
C PHE A 5 10.97 2.84 -4.95
N ILE A 6 9.75 3.25 -5.28
CA ILE A 6 8.79 2.42 -6.02
C ILE A 6 8.62 3.01 -7.41
N ASP A 7 8.86 2.19 -8.42
CA ASP A 7 8.63 2.56 -9.81
C ASP A 7 7.37 1.90 -10.40
N PHE A 8 6.64 2.67 -11.19
CA PHE A 8 5.56 2.19 -12.04
C PHE A 8 5.48 3.04 -13.32
N LYS A 9 5.63 2.40 -14.49
CA LYS A 9 5.55 3.01 -15.83
C LYS A 9 6.39 4.29 -15.96
N GLY A 10 7.61 4.26 -15.41
CA GLY A 10 8.55 5.38 -15.45
C GLY A 10 8.26 6.52 -14.46
N LYS A 11 7.28 6.34 -13.56
CA LYS A 11 7.02 7.25 -12.44
C LYS A 11 7.58 6.64 -11.16
N GLY A 12 8.27 7.46 -10.39
CA GLY A 12 8.86 7.08 -9.12
C GLY A 12 8.07 7.63 -7.93
N LEU A 13 7.97 6.84 -6.86
CA LEU A 13 7.40 7.23 -5.58
C LEU A 13 8.38 6.89 -4.46
N HIS A 14 8.73 7.89 -3.66
CA HIS A 14 9.59 7.73 -2.50
C HIS A 14 8.76 7.60 -1.23
N LEU A 15 8.88 6.47 -0.52
CA LEU A 15 8.19 6.21 0.73
C LEU A 15 9.13 5.60 1.77
N SER A 16 8.82 5.78 3.06
CA SER A 16 9.49 5.01 4.10
C SER A 16 9.15 3.53 3.98
N ASP A 17 10.08 2.67 4.35
CA ASP A 17 9.89 1.22 4.36
C ASP A 17 8.63 0.81 5.15
N THR A 18 8.36 1.52 6.25
CA THR A 18 7.15 1.35 7.05
C THR A 18 5.86 1.66 6.29
N HIS A 19 5.83 2.74 5.49
CA HIS A 19 4.67 3.09 4.67
C HIS A 19 4.42 2.03 3.59
N ILE A 20 5.48 1.56 2.95
CA ILE A 20 5.41 0.51 1.92
C ILE A 20 4.88 -0.77 2.54
N MET A 21 5.36 -1.14 3.72
CA MET A 21 4.88 -2.28 4.46
C MET A 21 3.38 -2.16 4.77
N TRP A 22 2.89 -1.01 5.25
CA TRP A 22 1.46 -0.81 5.50
C TRP A 22 0.61 -0.99 4.24
N ILE A 23 1.07 -0.46 3.10
CA ILE A 23 0.36 -0.57 1.81
C ILE A 23 0.33 -2.05 1.38
N VAL A 24 1.50 -2.66 1.21
CA VAL A 24 1.63 -4.03 0.69
C VAL A 24 0.90 -5.02 1.58
N ARG A 25 1.17 -4.97 2.89
CA ARG A 25 0.57 -5.90 3.85
C ARG A 25 -0.91 -5.63 4.09
N GLY A 26 -1.32 -4.36 4.09
CA GLY A 26 -2.73 -3.99 4.19
C GLY A 26 -3.55 -4.48 3.00
N ILE A 27 -3.02 -4.41 1.78
CA ILE A 27 -3.67 -4.91 0.57
C ILE A 27 -3.80 -6.45 0.61
N ILE A 28 -2.73 -7.16 1.02
CA ILE A 28 -2.77 -8.62 1.22
C ILE A 28 -3.82 -8.98 2.28
N TYR A 29 -3.84 -8.24 3.39
CA TYR A 29 -4.83 -8.43 4.45
C TYR A 29 -6.26 -8.30 3.92
N VAL A 30 -6.57 -7.22 3.19
CA VAL A 30 -7.88 -7.01 2.56
C VAL A 30 -8.24 -8.17 1.63
N ARG A 31 -7.29 -8.68 0.84
CA ARG A 31 -7.50 -9.82 -0.05
C ARG A 31 -7.81 -11.12 0.69
N SER A 32 -7.16 -11.33 1.84
CA SER A 32 -7.30 -12.55 2.65
C SER A 32 -8.63 -12.63 3.40
N GLU A 33 -9.25 -11.48 3.67
CA GLU A 33 -10.57 -11.41 4.30
C GLU A 33 -11.63 -11.98 3.33
N SER A 34 -12.32 -13.04 3.76
CA SER A 34 -13.10 -13.95 2.88
C SER A 34 -14.36 -13.35 2.24
N LYS A 35 -14.59 -12.04 2.36
CA LYS A 35 -15.81 -11.35 1.88
C LYS A 35 -15.48 -10.18 0.97
N MET A 36 -14.65 -10.39 -0.05
CA MET A 36 -14.48 -9.36 -1.07
C MET A 36 -15.74 -9.25 -1.93
N PRO A 37 -16.30 -8.04 -2.12
CA PRO A 37 -17.50 -7.83 -2.93
C PRO A 37 -17.23 -7.87 -4.44
N PHE A 38 -15.98 -8.10 -4.86
CA PHE A 38 -15.55 -8.10 -6.26
C PHE A 38 -14.47 -9.15 -6.53
N THR A 39 -14.25 -9.42 -7.82
CA THR A 39 -13.18 -10.28 -8.32
C THR A 39 -12.02 -9.42 -8.80
N ILE A 40 -10.81 -9.72 -8.32
CA ILE A 40 -9.57 -9.11 -8.84
C ILE A 40 -9.07 -9.84 -10.09
N THR A 41 -8.25 -9.17 -10.91
CA THR A 41 -7.62 -9.84 -12.04
C THR A 41 -6.58 -10.87 -11.58
N THR A 42 -6.32 -11.87 -12.41
CA THR A 42 -5.27 -12.89 -12.18
C THR A 42 -3.90 -12.25 -11.98
N ASN A 43 -3.59 -11.19 -12.73
CA ASN A 43 -2.32 -10.46 -12.59
C ASN A 43 -2.17 -9.82 -11.20
N VAL A 44 -3.24 -9.21 -10.67
CA VAL A 44 -3.23 -8.64 -9.32
C VAL A 44 -3.11 -9.77 -8.30
N ASP A 45 -3.81 -10.89 -8.46
CA ASP A 45 -3.71 -12.03 -7.53
C ASP A 45 -2.24 -12.56 -7.49
N GLN A 46 -1.59 -12.71 -8.65
CA GLN A 46 -0.18 -13.09 -8.75
C GLN A 46 0.79 -12.06 -8.15
N LEU A 47 0.50 -10.76 -8.28
CA LEU A 47 1.27 -9.71 -7.61
C LEU A 47 1.21 -9.87 -6.09
N LEU A 48 0.02 -10.12 -5.54
CA LEU A 48 -0.17 -10.29 -4.10
C LEU A 48 0.47 -11.59 -3.58
N GLU A 49 0.45 -12.66 -4.38
CA GLU A 49 1.21 -13.89 -4.09
C GLU A 49 2.71 -13.60 -4.05
N SER A 50 3.25 -12.84 -5.02
CA SER A 50 4.65 -12.41 -5.03
C SER A 50 5.00 -11.61 -3.76
N TRP A 51 4.12 -10.68 -3.37
CA TRP A 51 4.31 -9.88 -2.16
C TRP A 51 4.17 -10.66 -0.85
N SER A 52 3.47 -11.78 -0.87
CA SER A 52 3.33 -12.66 0.30
C SER A 52 4.62 -13.44 0.57
N SER A 53 5.48 -13.61 -0.43
CA SER A 53 6.83 -14.18 -0.27
C SER A 53 7.81 -13.13 0.24
N THR A 54 8.26 -13.28 1.50
CA THR A 54 9.17 -12.33 2.17
C THR A 54 10.47 -12.09 1.40
N ASP A 55 11.00 -13.12 0.75
CA ASP A 55 12.27 -13.09 0.04
C ASP A 55 12.21 -12.29 -1.27
N ASN A 56 11.01 -12.09 -1.82
CA ASN A 56 10.83 -11.45 -3.14
C ASN A 56 10.61 -9.94 -3.05
N VAL A 57 10.11 -9.44 -1.91
CA VAL A 57 9.77 -8.02 -1.73
C VAL A 57 10.75 -7.28 -0.84
N PHE A 58 11.29 -7.93 0.19
CA PHE A 58 12.22 -7.29 1.12
C PHE A 58 13.60 -7.91 1.01
N ILE A 59 14.46 -7.27 0.22
CA ILE A 59 15.86 -7.70 0.03
C ILE A 59 16.76 -7.10 1.14
N GLY A 60 16.30 -6.02 1.78
CA GLY A 60 16.97 -5.33 2.87
C GLY A 60 16.37 -3.92 3.10
N PRO A 61 16.84 -3.17 4.12
CA PRO A 61 16.39 -1.80 4.36
C PRO A 61 16.60 -0.91 3.13
N GLY A 62 15.58 -0.15 2.74
CA GLY A 62 15.61 0.69 1.54
C GLY A 62 15.57 -0.06 0.20
N CYS A 63 15.36 -1.38 0.21
CA CYS A 63 15.37 -2.24 -0.98
C CYS A 63 14.05 -3.01 -1.15
N TYR A 64 12.91 -2.31 -1.05
CA TYR A 64 11.63 -2.88 -1.43
C TYR A 64 11.50 -2.95 -2.95
N GLN A 65 11.39 -4.17 -3.49
CA GLN A 65 11.15 -4.40 -4.92
C GLN A 65 9.74 -4.94 -5.13
N LEU A 66 8.82 -4.05 -5.50
CA LEU A 66 7.39 -4.40 -5.61
C LEU A 66 7.00 -5.03 -6.95
N GLU A 67 7.86 -4.97 -7.96
CA GLU A 67 7.63 -5.50 -9.32
C GLU A 67 6.27 -5.12 -9.94
N ILE A 68 5.70 -3.96 -9.60
CA ILE A 68 4.34 -3.57 -10.01
C ILE A 68 4.19 -3.62 -11.53
N ASP A 69 5.17 -3.10 -12.27
CA ASP A 69 5.20 -3.07 -13.74
C ASP A 69 5.20 -4.45 -14.40
N LYS A 70 5.62 -5.51 -13.69
CA LYS A 70 5.62 -6.88 -14.21
C LYS A 70 4.22 -7.47 -14.24
N TYR A 71 3.38 -7.10 -13.29
CA TYR A 71 2.04 -7.66 -13.13
C TYR A 71 0.95 -6.70 -13.63
N ILE A 72 1.04 -5.41 -13.34
CA ILE A 72 0.01 -4.43 -13.66
C ILE A 72 0.21 -3.88 -15.08
N GLN A 73 -0.39 -4.56 -16.06
CA GLN A 73 -0.17 -4.27 -17.48
C GLN A 73 -1.19 -3.25 -18.03
N ASN A 74 -2.46 -3.37 -17.64
CA ASN A 74 -3.57 -2.64 -18.24
C ASN A 74 -4.45 -1.92 -17.19
N GLU A 75 -5.41 -1.13 -17.66
CA GLU A 75 -6.33 -0.38 -16.77
C GLU A 75 -7.16 -1.29 -15.86
N ARG A 76 -7.48 -2.51 -16.29
CA ARG A 76 -8.26 -3.44 -15.47
C ARG A 76 -7.46 -3.89 -14.25
N ASP A 77 -6.17 -4.16 -14.43
CA ASP A 77 -5.26 -4.49 -13.33
C ASP A 77 -5.12 -3.32 -12.36
N ILE A 78 -4.95 -2.10 -12.89
CA ILE A 78 -4.91 -0.87 -12.08
C ILE A 78 -6.20 -0.73 -11.25
N ARG A 79 -7.38 -0.86 -11.88
CA ARG A 79 -8.66 -0.76 -11.18
C ARG A 79 -8.82 -1.84 -10.11
N SER A 80 -8.42 -3.08 -10.39
CA SER A 80 -8.48 -4.16 -9.41
C SER A 80 -7.58 -3.89 -8.20
N LEU A 81 -6.38 -3.35 -8.41
CA LEU A 81 -5.49 -2.96 -7.31
C LEU A 81 -6.06 -1.76 -6.53
N LEU A 82 -6.60 -0.74 -7.22
CA LEU A 82 -7.23 0.42 -6.60
C LEU A 82 -8.41 0.04 -5.70
N LEU A 83 -9.26 -0.90 -6.12
CA LEU A 83 -10.37 -1.37 -5.31
C LEU A 83 -9.93 -2.01 -3.97
N LEU A 84 -8.79 -2.70 -3.95
CA LEU A 84 -8.22 -3.22 -2.71
C LEU A 84 -7.70 -2.10 -1.82
N ILE A 85 -7.07 -1.08 -2.41
CA ILE A 85 -6.60 0.11 -1.69
C ILE A 85 -7.78 0.89 -1.12
N ASP A 86 -8.89 1.03 -1.86
CA ASP A 86 -10.11 1.69 -1.40
C ASP A 86 -10.69 0.99 -0.17
N ILE A 87 -10.80 -0.34 -0.19
CA ILE A 87 -11.27 -1.09 1.00
C ILE A 87 -10.33 -0.87 2.20
N LEU A 88 -9.01 -0.88 1.98
CA LEU A 88 -8.05 -0.64 3.05
C LEU A 88 -8.20 0.78 3.62
N GLU A 89 -8.38 1.77 2.75
CA GLU A 89 -8.58 3.16 3.12
C GLU A 89 -9.86 3.32 3.96
N ASP A 90 -10.97 2.70 3.55
CA ASP A 90 -12.23 2.73 4.28
C ASP A 90 -12.09 2.11 5.69
N LYS A 91 -11.40 0.96 5.80
CA LYS A 91 -11.07 0.36 7.10
C LYS A 91 -10.24 1.29 7.98
N ILE A 92 -9.27 2.00 7.41
CA ILE A 92 -8.44 2.95 8.17
C ILE A 92 -9.25 4.17 8.63
N LYS A 93 -10.19 4.65 7.81
CA LYS A 93 -11.06 5.78 8.12
C LYS A 93 -12.00 5.52 9.30
N GLU A 94 -12.40 4.26 9.53
CA GLU A 94 -13.23 3.85 10.67
C GLU A 94 -12.56 4.08 12.03
N PHE A 95 -11.23 4.16 12.08
CA PHE A 95 -10.50 4.47 13.31
C PHE A 95 -10.54 5.97 13.65
N GLY A 96 -10.24 6.28 14.92
CA GLY A 96 -10.07 7.65 15.41
C GLY A 96 -8.85 8.35 14.78
N GLU A 97 -8.21 9.25 15.53
CA GLU A 97 -6.99 9.93 15.04
C GLU A 97 -5.82 8.94 14.83
N LYS A 98 -5.82 7.84 15.59
CA LYS A 98 -4.81 6.79 15.54
C LYS A 98 -5.42 5.45 15.12
N VAL A 99 -4.65 4.72 14.33
CA VAL A 99 -4.90 3.31 14.00
C VAL A 99 -4.25 2.47 15.09
N PRO A 100 -5.01 1.60 15.79
CA PRO A 100 -4.50 0.82 16.89
C PRO A 100 -3.35 -0.11 16.47
N ALA A 101 -2.36 -0.25 17.35
CA ALA A 101 -1.27 -1.21 17.23
C ALA A 101 -1.77 -2.62 16.90
N GLU A 102 -2.89 -3.06 17.49
CA GLU A 102 -3.49 -4.36 17.22
C GLU A 102 -3.80 -4.56 15.73
N PHE A 103 -4.39 -3.55 15.08
CA PHE A 103 -4.68 -3.59 13.66
C PHE A 103 -3.39 -3.57 12.81
N VAL A 104 -2.44 -2.69 13.16
CA VAL A 104 -1.17 -2.55 12.43
C VAL A 104 -0.35 -3.84 12.51
N ASN A 105 -0.31 -4.47 13.68
CA ASN A 105 0.37 -5.76 13.87
C ASN A 105 -0.37 -6.90 13.16
N LYS A 106 -1.72 -6.89 13.15
CA LYS A 106 -2.54 -7.86 12.42
C LYS A 106 -2.26 -7.82 10.91
N ILE A 107 -2.11 -6.64 10.32
CA ILE A 107 -1.75 -6.55 8.90
C ILE A 107 -0.28 -6.92 8.66
N ALA A 108 0.63 -6.55 9.57
CA ALA A 108 2.07 -6.77 9.37
C ALA A 108 2.46 -8.25 9.29
N ASN A 109 1.88 -9.11 10.15
CA ASN A 109 1.92 -10.59 10.26
C ASN A 109 3.11 -11.40 9.67
N PHE A 110 4.27 -10.79 9.51
CA PHE A 110 5.56 -11.40 9.18
C PHE A 110 6.63 -10.67 9.99
N GLY A 111 7.07 -11.27 11.10
CA GLY A 111 8.21 -10.80 11.88
C GLY A 111 7.93 -10.56 13.36
N THR A 112 9.01 -10.25 14.09
CA THR A 112 9.02 -9.88 15.52
C THR A 112 8.74 -8.40 15.77
N ASP A 113 8.46 -7.63 14.72
CA ASP A 113 8.30 -6.19 14.81
C ASP A 113 6.94 -5.85 15.43
N ILE A 114 7.00 -5.34 16.66
CA ILE A 114 5.84 -4.86 17.40
C ILE A 114 5.65 -3.39 17.03
N PHE A 115 4.59 -3.09 16.29
CA PHE A 115 4.18 -1.74 15.98
C PHE A 115 3.38 -1.14 17.13
N PHE A 116 3.60 0.15 17.36
CA PHE A 116 2.74 1.01 18.18
C PHE A 116 1.58 1.56 17.34
N ASP A 117 0.66 2.26 17.99
CA ASP A 117 -0.39 3.03 17.32
C ASP A 117 0.22 3.95 16.26
N GLN A 118 -0.40 3.99 15.08
CA GLN A 118 0.05 4.81 13.96
C GLN A 118 -0.92 5.96 13.72
N HIS A 119 -0.41 7.10 13.26
CA HIS A 119 -1.28 8.23 12.90
C HIS A 119 -2.09 7.88 11.65
N LYS A 120 -3.42 8.00 11.74
CA LYS A 120 -4.32 7.73 10.63
C LYS A 120 -3.96 8.55 9.39
N SER A 121 -3.66 9.83 9.58
CA SER A 121 -3.28 10.75 8.50
C SER A 121 -2.07 10.24 7.70
N GLN A 122 -1.04 9.70 8.36
CA GLN A 122 0.16 9.20 7.70
C GLN A 122 -0.13 7.94 6.86
N MET A 123 -0.93 7.02 7.40
CA MET A 123 -1.34 5.82 6.65
C MET A 123 -2.17 6.19 5.42
N LEU A 124 -3.14 7.10 5.57
CA LEU A 124 -3.97 7.59 4.46
C LEU A 124 -3.16 8.34 3.41
N GLU A 125 -2.20 9.17 3.83
CA GLU A 125 -1.31 9.89 2.91
C GLU A 125 -0.44 8.92 2.09
N ALA A 126 0.09 7.86 2.72
CA ALA A 126 0.83 6.82 2.03
C ALA A 126 -0.02 6.12 0.95
N LEU A 127 -1.27 5.75 1.28
CA LEU A 127 -2.20 5.15 0.32
C LEU A 127 -2.53 6.11 -0.82
N HIS A 128 -2.75 7.39 -0.52
CA HIS A 128 -3.04 8.42 -1.51
C HIS A 128 -1.89 8.60 -2.51
N LYS A 129 -0.66 8.72 -2.02
CA LYS A 129 0.54 8.80 -2.87
C LYS A 129 0.68 7.56 -3.77
N PHE A 130 0.38 6.38 -3.24
CA PHE A 130 0.41 5.14 -4.01
C PHE A 130 -0.68 5.09 -5.09
N LYS A 131 -1.89 5.62 -4.82
CA LYS A 131 -2.95 5.77 -5.83
C LYS A 131 -2.55 6.74 -6.95
N ILE A 132 -1.89 7.85 -6.62
CA ILE A 132 -1.37 8.80 -7.61
C ILE A 132 -0.36 8.11 -8.52
N LEU A 133 0.55 7.31 -7.96
CA LEU A 133 1.50 6.51 -8.73
C LEU A 133 0.78 5.62 -9.76
N LEU A 134 -0.25 4.87 -9.33
CA LEU A 134 -0.97 3.92 -10.18
C LEU A 134 -1.85 4.57 -11.26
N THR A 135 -2.53 5.67 -10.93
CA THR A 135 -3.44 6.35 -11.86
C THR A 135 -2.70 7.29 -12.81
N GLY A 136 -1.51 7.72 -12.40
CA GLY A 136 -0.73 8.70 -13.13
C GLY A 136 -1.33 10.11 -13.13
N SER A 137 -2.43 10.31 -12.39
CA SER A 137 -3.08 11.60 -12.22
C SER A 137 -2.37 12.36 -11.12
N ASN A 138 -1.68 13.43 -11.48
CA ASN A 138 -1.74 14.65 -10.66
C ASN A 138 -3.16 15.21 -10.85
N SER A 139 -4.16 14.58 -10.25
CA SER A 139 -5.42 15.30 -10.05
C SER A 139 -5.10 16.33 -8.98
N GLU A 140 -4.88 17.55 -9.42
CA GLU A 140 -4.81 18.80 -8.65
C GLU A 140 -5.54 18.71 -7.30
N PHE A 141 -4.81 18.30 -6.27
CA PHE A 141 -4.95 18.86 -4.94
C PHE A 141 -3.58 19.45 -4.63
N LEU A 142 -3.30 20.59 -5.25
CA LEU A 142 -2.46 21.60 -4.64
C LEU A 142 -3.18 22.00 -3.34
N ILE A 143 -2.90 21.28 -2.26
CA ILE A 143 -2.96 21.93 -0.96
C ILE A 143 -1.58 22.59 -0.85
N GLU A 144 -1.51 23.83 -1.32
CA GLU A 144 -0.53 24.79 -0.83
C GLU A 144 -0.73 24.83 0.69
N TRP A 145 0.16 24.16 1.42
CA TRP A 145 0.36 24.47 2.82
C TRP A 145 1.30 25.66 2.86
N ASP A 146 0.71 26.85 2.74
CA ASP A 146 1.34 28.05 3.27
C ASP A 146 1.48 27.88 4.78
N ASN A 147 2.71 28.10 5.25
CA ASN A 147 3.04 28.14 6.66
C ASN A 147 2.51 29.46 7.25
N GLU A 148 1.60 29.37 8.21
CA GLU A 148 1.52 30.30 9.35
C GLU A 148 1.35 29.52 10.65
#